data_AF-B5GRU9-F1
#
_entry.id   AF-B5GRU9-F1
#
_cell.length_a   1.000
_cell.length_b   1.000
_cell.length_c   1.000
_cell.angle_alpha   90.00
_cell.angle_beta   90.00
_cell.angle_gamma   90.00
#
_symmetry.space_group_name_H-M   'P 1'
#
loop_
_entity.id
_entity.type
_entity.pdbx_description
1 polymer ?
#
loop_
_entity_poly.entity_id
_entity_poly.type
_entity_poly.pdbx_seq_one_letter_code
_entity_poly.pdbx_strand_id
1 'polypeptide(L)'
;MDMDLECSVPYPIASAGASPYQAFQQALRNVDRELSTMADDLAVVERAMRRDAQAVEGTAEAIARAGLDDRFVRMTQEVAILLGGTARGLGLFQQAAQEAADDTAATARLHTSLYGRLDEIRSGRKEKTPKPGFFTD
;
A
#
# COMPACT_ATOMS: atom_id res chain seq x y z
N MET A 1 25.08 -6.57 -22.44
CA MET A 1 24.22 -7.23 -21.43
C MET A 1 23.08 -6.27 -21.21
N ASP A 2 22.18 -6.26 -22.19
CA ASP A 2 21.06 -5.33 -22.26
C ASP A 2 20.02 -5.77 -21.23
N MET A 3 19.78 -4.88 -20.27
CA MET A 3 18.72 -5.02 -19.28
C MET A 3 17.46 -4.37 -19.86
N ASP A 4 16.80 -5.09 -20.77
CA ASP A 4 15.40 -4.83 -21.11
C ASP A 4 14.53 -5.27 -19.92
N LEU A 5 14.51 -4.47 -18.86
CA LEU A 5 13.39 -4.46 -17.94
C LEU A 5 12.23 -3.76 -18.64
N GLU A 6 11.52 -4.52 -19.48
CA GLU A 6 10.12 -4.26 -19.72
C GLU A 6 9.42 -4.37 -18.36
N CYS A 7 9.30 -3.24 -17.68
CA CYS A 7 8.31 -3.04 -16.64
C CYS A 7 6.95 -3.15 -17.32
N SER A 8 6.47 -4.39 -17.50
CA SER A 8 5.11 -4.68 -17.86
C SER A 8 4.25 -4.32 -16.65
N VAL A 9 4.03 -3.02 -16.45
CA VAL A 9 2.99 -2.53 -15.55
C VAL A 9 1.71 -3.15 -16.07
N PRO A 10 1.00 -3.99 -15.28
CA PRO A 10 -0.23 -4.58 -15.75
C PRO A 10 -1.17 -3.43 -16.09
N TYR A 11 -1.38 -3.18 -17.39
CA TYR A 11 -2.40 -2.25 -17.82
C TYR A 11 -3.70 -2.71 -17.16
N PRO A 12 -4.48 -1.79 -16.54
CA PRO A 12 -5.74 -2.18 -15.95
C PRO A 12 -6.57 -2.84 -17.05
N ILE A 13 -6.72 -4.17 -16.95
CA ILE A 13 -7.44 -4.96 -17.93
C ILE A 13 -8.89 -4.52 -17.78
N ALA A 14 -9.33 -3.67 -18.71
CA ALA A 14 -10.71 -3.27 -18.80
C ALA A 14 -11.55 -4.55 -18.81
N SER A 15 -12.46 -4.70 -17.84
CA SER A 15 -13.50 -5.72 -17.94
C SER A 15 -14.18 -5.56 -19.30
N ALA A 16 -14.57 -6.67 -19.93
CA ALA A 16 -15.15 -6.64 -21.27
C ALA A 16 -16.36 -5.66 -21.32
N GLY A 17 -16.14 -4.45 -21.83
CA GLY A 17 -17.12 -3.37 -21.89
C GLY A 17 -16.74 -2.05 -21.19
N ALA A 18 -15.71 -2.01 -20.32
CA ALA A 18 -15.30 -0.78 -19.64
C ALA A 18 -14.44 0.12 -20.54
N SER A 19 -14.64 1.44 -20.44
CA SER A 19 -13.75 2.40 -21.10
C SER A 19 -12.37 2.38 -20.43
N PRO A 20 -11.28 2.74 -21.15
CA PRO A 20 -9.96 2.87 -20.55
C PRO A 20 -9.93 3.83 -19.35
N TYR A 21 -10.76 4.88 -19.39
CA TYR A 21 -10.95 5.80 -18.26
C TYR A 21 -11.50 5.07 -17.04
N GLN A 22 -12.57 4.29 -17.20
CA GLN A 22 -13.19 3.54 -16.10
C GLN A 22 -12.26 2.48 -15.52
N ALA A 23 -11.49 1.80 -16.37
CA ALA A 23 -10.51 0.81 -15.95
C ALA A 23 -9.40 1.45 -15.09
N PHE A 24 -8.86 2.59 -15.53
CA PHE A 24 -7.84 3.31 -14.77
C PHE A 24 -8.37 3.88 -13.44
N GLN A 25 -9.57 4.47 -13.46
CA GLN A 25 -10.22 4.94 -12.23
C GLN A 25 -10.46 3.81 -11.23
N GLN A 26 -10.85 2.63 -11.71
CA GLN A 26 -11.03 1.47 -10.85
C GLN A 26 -9.69 0.99 -10.26
N ALA A 27 -8.63 1.00 -11.05
CA ALA A 27 -7.29 0.65 -10.56
C ALA A 27 -6.82 1.59 -9.45
N LEU A 28 -6.96 2.91 -9.63
CA LEU A 28 -6.61 3.89 -8.60
C LEU A 28 -7.40 3.67 -7.31
N ARG A 29 -8.71 3.41 -7.40
CA ARG A 29 -9.53 3.10 -6.22
C ARG A 29 -9.14 1.80 -5.52
N ASN A 30 -8.66 0.82 -6.28
CA ASN A 30 -8.18 -0.43 -5.69
C ASN A 30 -6.86 -0.21 -4.96
N VAL A 31 -5.92 0.51 -5.58
CA VAL A 31 -4.63 0.86 -4.96
C VAL A 31 -4.84 1.67 -3.68
N ASP A 32 -5.67 2.71 -3.72
CA ASP A 32 -6.03 3.53 -2.55
C ASP A 32 -6.59 2.69 -1.39
N ARG A 33 -7.50 1.76 -1.70
CA ARG A 33 -8.07 0.83 -0.72
C ARG A 33 -7.02 -0.11 -0.15
N GLU A 34 -6.20 -0.73 -1.00
CA GLU A 34 -5.17 -1.67 -0.57
C GLU A 34 -4.14 -0.99 0.33
N LEU A 35 -3.68 0.21 -0.04
CA LEU A 35 -2.74 0.99 0.76
C LEU A 35 -3.34 1.39 2.11
N SER A 36 -4.59 1.81 2.14
CA SER A 36 -5.30 2.15 3.39
C SER A 36 -5.44 0.92 4.30
N THR A 37 -5.85 -0.23 3.76
CA THR A 37 -5.94 -1.48 4.52
C THR A 37 -4.57 -1.91 5.05
N MET A 38 -3.52 -1.82 4.22
CA MET A 38 -2.16 -2.13 4.66
C MET A 38 -1.71 -1.20 5.79
N ALA A 39 -2.01 0.10 5.71
CA ALA A 39 -1.71 1.05 6.78
C ALA A 39 -2.41 0.65 8.10
N ASP A 40 -3.69 0.29 8.05
CA ASP A 40 -4.42 -0.16 9.23
C ASP A 40 -3.82 -1.45 9.83
N ASP A 41 -3.51 -2.44 8.99
CA ASP A 41 -2.90 -3.71 9.42
C ASP A 41 -1.52 -3.48 10.06
N LEU A 42 -0.70 -2.62 9.47
CA LEU A 42 0.61 -2.25 10.00
C LEU A 42 0.50 -1.56 11.36
N ALA A 43 -0.51 -0.70 11.55
CA ALA A 43 -0.75 -0.06 12.84
C ALA A 43 -1.14 -1.08 13.93
N VAL A 44 -1.88 -2.13 13.57
CA VAL A 44 -2.19 -3.24 14.49
C VAL A 44 -0.92 -3.99 14.89
N VAL A 45 -0.09 -4.35 13.90
CA VAL A 45 1.17 -5.08 14.14
C VAL A 45 2.16 -4.24 14.95
N GLU A 46 2.29 -2.95 14.65
CA GLU A 46 3.14 -2.03 15.40
C GLU A 46 2.73 -2.00 16.88
N ARG A 47 1.44 -1.83 17.17
CA ARG A 47 0.93 -1.80 18.55
C ARG A 47 1.18 -3.13 19.26
N ALA A 48 1.06 -4.26 18.55
CA ALA A 48 1.37 -5.57 19.11
C ALA A 48 2.85 -5.69 19.46
N MET A 49 3.75 -5.35 18.53
CA MET A 49 5.20 -5.38 18.76
C MET A 49 5.64 -4.47 19.93
N ARG A 50 5.03 -3.29 20.09
CA ARG A 50 5.31 -2.41 21.24
C ARG A 50 4.89 -3.04 22.56
N ARG A 51 3.72 -3.70 22.61
CA ARG A 51 3.27 -4.42 23.81
C ARG A 51 4.19 -5.60 24.12
N ASP A 52 4.59 -6.35 23.10
CA ASP A 52 5.50 -7.49 23.28
C ASP A 52 6.88 -7.02 23.75
N ALA A 53 7.40 -5.91 23.24
CA ALA A 53 8.65 -5.31 23.73
C ALA A 53 8.56 -4.98 25.23
N GLN A 54 7.47 -4.35 25.68
CA GLN A 54 7.24 -4.04 27.10
C GLN A 54 7.11 -5.30 27.95
N ALA A 55 6.43 -6.33 27.44
CA ALA A 55 6.29 -7.61 28.15
C ALA A 55 7.64 -8.32 28.31
N VAL A 56 8.48 -8.30 27.25
CA VAL A 56 9.83 -8.87 27.29
C VAL A 56 10.74 -8.09 28.23
N GLU A 57 10.63 -6.76 28.28
CA GLU A 57 11.38 -5.94 29.23
C GLU A 57 11.01 -6.28 30.68
N GLY A 58 9.72 -6.38 31.00
CA GLY A 58 9.27 -6.83 32.33
C GLY A 58 9.70 -8.26 32.66
N THR A 59 9.83 -9.12 31.65
CA THR A 59 10.38 -10.47 31.81
C THR A 59 11.88 -10.44 32.13
N ALA A 60 12.65 -9.57 31.46
CA ALA A 60 14.07 -9.39 31.75
C ALA A 60 14.29 -8.93 33.19
N GLU A 61 13.47 -7.99 33.69
CA GLU A 61 13.50 -7.57 35.10
C GLU A 61 13.15 -8.70 36.06
N ALA A 62 12.16 -9.53 35.72
CA ALA A 62 11.78 -10.68 36.53
C ALA A 62 12.91 -11.72 36.61
N ILE A 63 13.60 -11.99 35.50
CA ILE A 63 14.77 -12.88 35.43
C ILE A 63 15.91 -12.33 36.30
N ALA A 64 16.19 -11.03 36.19
CA ALA A 64 17.22 -10.37 37.01
C ALA A 64 16.91 -10.47 38.51
N ARG A 65 15.65 -10.23 38.91
CA ARG A 65 15.21 -10.37 40.31
C ARG A 65 15.25 -11.80 40.83
N ALA A 66 15.04 -12.78 39.95
CA ALA A 66 15.08 -14.20 40.29
C ALA A 66 16.52 -14.77 40.38
N GLY A 67 17.55 -13.95 40.13
CA GLY A 67 18.94 -14.35 40.27
C GLY A 67 19.38 -15.40 39.25
N LEU A 68 18.71 -15.47 38.09
CA LEU A 68 19.16 -16.28 36.96
C LEU A 68 20.41 -15.69 36.32
N ASP A 69 21.08 -16.48 35.48
CA ASP A 69 22.26 -16.06 34.73
C ASP A 69 21.99 -14.78 33.91
N ASP A 70 22.87 -13.80 34.07
CA ASP A 70 22.87 -12.50 33.37
C ASP A 70 22.75 -12.64 31.85
N ARG A 71 23.18 -13.76 31.27
CA ARG A 71 23.02 -14.05 29.85
C ARG A 71 21.55 -13.99 29.42
N PHE A 72 20.64 -14.50 30.24
CA PHE A 72 19.20 -14.50 29.92
C PHE A 72 18.61 -13.10 30.01
N VAL A 73 19.07 -12.28 30.96
CA VAL A 73 18.69 -10.88 31.08
C VAL A 73 19.13 -10.10 29.85
N ARG A 74 20.39 -10.26 29.43
CA ARG A 74 20.92 -9.55 28.25
C ARG A 74 20.19 -9.95 26.97
N MET A 75 19.98 -11.25 26.75
CA MET A 75 19.30 -11.74 25.56
C MET A 75 17.85 -11.25 25.49
N THR A 76 17.14 -11.21 26.63
CA THR A 76 15.76 -10.69 26.67
C THR A 76 15.71 -9.17 26.44
N GLN A 77 16.65 -8.41 26.99
CA GLN A 77 16.78 -6.97 26.69
C GLN A 77 17.07 -6.70 25.21
N GLU A 78 17.93 -7.49 24.56
CA GLU A 78 18.21 -7.38 23.12
C GLU A 78 16.94 -7.62 22.29
N VAL A 79 16.13 -8.62 22.66
CA VAL A 79 14.85 -8.89 22.00
C VAL A 79 13.88 -7.71 22.16
N ALA A 80 13.76 -7.14 23.36
CA ALA A 80 12.90 -5.98 23.60
C ALA A 80 13.34 -4.77 22.73
N ILE A 81 14.65 -4.53 22.62
CA ILE A 81 15.22 -3.47 21.76
C ILE A 81 14.90 -3.73 20.29
N LEU A 82 15.09 -4.97 19.82
CA LEU A 82 14.77 -5.36 18.45
C LEU A 82 13.30 -5.11 18.15
N LEU A 83 12.37 -5.61 18.96
CA LEU A 83 10.93 -5.40 18.76
C LEU A 83 10.57 -3.91 18.74
N GLY A 84 11.14 -3.11 19.64
CA GLY A 84 10.94 -1.65 19.64
C GLY A 84 11.53 -0.95 18.41
N GLY A 85 12.65 -1.45 17.88
CA GLY A 85 13.25 -1.01 16.62
C GLY A 85 12.34 -1.33 15.42
N THR A 86 11.88 -2.57 15.31
CA THR A 86 11.01 -3.03 14.22
C THR A 86 9.67 -2.31 14.24
N ALA A 87 9.07 -2.10 15.42
CA ALA A 87 7.83 -1.34 15.56
C ALA A 87 7.97 0.09 14.99
N ARG A 88 9.08 0.79 15.24
CA ARG A 88 9.33 2.11 14.64
C ARG A 88 9.42 2.06 13.11
N GLY A 89 10.08 1.03 12.56
CA GLY A 89 10.15 0.82 11.12
C GLY A 89 8.77 0.58 10.49
N LEU A 90 7.91 -0.21 11.16
CA LEU A 90 6.53 -0.41 10.72
C LEU A 90 5.70 0.87 10.77
N GLY A 91 5.89 1.72 11.79
CA GLY A 91 5.23 3.04 11.84
C GLY A 91 5.62 3.97 10.69
N LEU A 92 6.90 3.94 10.25
CA LEU A 92 7.33 4.69 9.07
C LEU A 92 6.71 4.13 7.78
N PHE A 93 6.64 2.80 7.65
CA PHE A 93 6.02 2.17 6.49
C PHE A 93 4.50 2.42 6.44
N GLN A 94 3.83 2.44 7.60
CA GLN A 94 2.43 2.84 7.73
C GLN A 94 2.22 4.27 7.23
N GLN A 95 3.07 5.21 7.65
CA GLN A 95 2.98 6.60 7.20
C GLN A 95 3.16 6.72 5.68
N ALA A 96 4.17 6.03 5.12
CA ALA A 96 4.40 6.04 3.68
C ALA A 96 3.24 5.42 2.89
N ALA A 97 2.62 4.35 3.41
CA ALA A 97 1.44 3.73 2.81
C ALA A 97 0.24 4.70 2.79
N GLN A 98 0.04 5.45 3.88
CA GLN A 98 -1.02 6.47 3.96
C GLN A 98 -0.77 7.62 2.99
N GLU A 99 0.46 8.13 2.92
CA GLU A 99 0.84 9.19 1.97
C GLU A 99 0.61 8.74 0.52
N ALA A 100 0.98 7.49 0.19
CA ALA A 100 0.74 6.93 -1.14
C ALA A 100 -0.76 6.75 -1.46
N ALA A 101 -1.59 6.42 -0.46
CA ALA A 101 -3.04 6.35 -0.61
C ALA A 101 -3.61 7.75 -0.93
N ASP A 102 -3.21 8.76 -0.17
CA ASP A 102 -3.65 10.15 -0.36
C ASP A 102 -3.26 10.68 -1.76
N ASP A 103 -2.04 10.40 -2.22
CA ASP A 103 -1.56 10.75 -3.57
C ASP A 103 -2.36 10.03 -4.67
N THR A 104 -2.71 8.76 -4.44
CA THR A 104 -3.54 7.98 -5.36
C THR A 104 -4.96 8.55 -5.45
N ALA A 105 -5.55 8.93 -4.31
CA ALA A 105 -6.85 9.58 -4.24
C ALA A 105 -6.84 10.97 -4.92
N ALA A 106 -5.78 11.74 -4.73
CA ALA A 106 -5.58 13.02 -5.42
C ALA A 106 -5.47 12.84 -6.94
N THR A 107 -4.72 11.83 -7.37
CA THR A 107 -4.58 11.47 -8.79
C THR A 107 -5.93 11.06 -9.40
N ALA A 108 -6.74 10.27 -8.68
CA ALA A 108 -8.07 9.87 -9.14
C ALA A 108 -9.01 11.09 -9.32
N ARG A 109 -8.95 12.06 -8.40
CA ARG A 109 -9.70 13.32 -8.48
C ARG A 109 -9.25 14.16 -9.69
N LEU A 110 -7.94 14.30 -9.89
CA LEU A 110 -7.38 15.03 -11.02
C LEU A 110 -7.76 14.37 -12.36
N HIS A 111 -7.62 13.06 -12.46
CA HIS A 111 -8.02 12.30 -13.65
C HIS A 111 -9.52 12.43 -13.93
N THR A 112 -10.36 12.46 -12.90
CA THR A 112 -11.80 12.75 -13.03
C THR A 112 -12.05 14.15 -13.56
N SER A 113 -11.34 15.16 -13.03
CA SER A 113 -11.48 16.55 -13.46
C SER A 113 -11.11 16.76 -14.94
N LEU A 114 -10.02 16.13 -15.38
CA LEU A 114 -9.52 16.27 -16.75
C LEU A 114 -10.31 15.46 -17.78
N TYR A 115 -10.64 14.21 -17.44
CA TYR A 115 -11.16 13.24 -18.41
C TYR A 115 -12.60 12.78 -18.15
N GLY A 116 -13.19 13.09 -16.99
CA GLY A 116 -14.53 12.61 -16.63
C GLY A 116 -15.60 13.04 -17.63
N ARG A 117 -15.64 14.34 -17.97
CA ARG A 117 -16.59 14.85 -18.99
C ARG A 117 -16.37 14.23 -20.37
N LEU A 118 -15.13 13.91 -20.72
CA LEU A 118 -14.81 13.27 -22.00
C LEU A 118 -15.31 11.81 -22.02
N ASP A 119 -15.18 11.09 -20.90
CA ASP A 119 -15.72 9.74 -20.77
C ASP A 119 -17.25 9.72 -20.83
N GLU A 120 -17.93 10.68 -20.19
CA GLU A 120 -19.39 10.84 -20.27
C GLU A 120 -19.85 11.02 -21.72
N ILE A 121 -19.20 11.92 -22.46
CA ILE A 121 -19.50 12.17 -23.88
C ILE A 121 -19.22 10.93 -24.74
N ARG A 122 -18.15 10.18 -24.46
CA ARG A 122 -17.80 8.97 -25.22
C ARG A 122 -18.74 7.80 -24.91
N SER A 123 -19.16 7.67 -23.66
CA SER A 123 -20.02 6.58 -23.19
C SER A 123 -21.49 6.78 -23.59
N GLY A 124 -21.94 8.03 -23.74
CA GLY A 124 -23.32 8.35 -24.13
C GLY A 124 -23.64 8.26 -25.63
N ARG A 125 -22.68 7.95 -26.50
CA ARG A 125 -22.92 7.87 -27.95
C ARG A 125 -23.63 6.57 -28.33
N LYS A 126 -24.77 6.69 -29.03
CA LYS A 126 -25.49 5.55 -29.65
C LYS A 126 -24.69 4.87 -30.75
N GLU A 127 -23.88 5.63 -31.50
CA GLU A 127 -23.01 5.11 -32.55
C GLU A 127 -21.54 5.37 -32.22
N LYS A 128 -20.71 4.33 -32.30
CA LYS A 128 -19.27 4.44 -32.04
C LYS A 128 -18.60 5.14 -33.22
N THR A 129 -17.85 6.21 -32.95
CA THR A 129 -16.94 6.78 -33.95
C THR A 129 -15.97 5.71 -34.41
N PRO A 130 -15.79 5.50 -35.72
CA PRO A 130 -14.86 4.51 -36.21
C PRO A 130 -13.45 4.78 -35.68
N LYS A 131 -12.72 3.71 -35.34
CA LYS A 131 -11.35 3.84 -34.80
C LYS A 131 -10.44 4.49 -35.85
N PRO A 132 -9.38 5.22 -35.44
CA PRO A 132 -8.34 5.67 -36.35
C PRO A 132 -7.85 4.46 -37.16
N GLY A 133 -7.87 4.55 -38.49
CA GLY A 133 -7.57 3.43 -39.39
C GLY A 133 -8.78 2.78 -40.07
N PHE A 134 -10.02 3.12 -39.68
CA PHE A 134 -11.22 2.52 -40.29
C PHE A 134 -11.42 2.88 -41.77
N PHE A 135 -10.89 4.02 -42.22
CA PHE A 135 -11.04 4.51 -43.61
C PHE A 135 -9.74 4.35 -44.43
N THR A 136 -8.72 3.73 -43.88
CA THR A 136 -7.48 3.38 -44.58
C THR A 136 -7.51 1.87 -44.75
N ASP A 137 -7.78 1.42 -45.97
CA ASP A 137 -7.94 0.01 -46.39
C ASP A 137 -6.93 -0.97 -45.79
#